data_AF-F6FWK6-F1
#
_entry.id   AF-F6FWK6-F1
#
_cell.length_a   1.000
_cell.length_b   1.000
_cell.length_c   1.000
_cell.angle_alpha   90.00
_cell.angle_beta   90.00
_cell.angle_gamma   90.00
#
_symmetry.space_group_name_H-M   'P 1'
#
loop_
_entity.id
_entity.type
_entity.pdbx_description
1 polymer ?
#
loop_
_entity_poly.entity_id
_entity_poly.type
_entity_poly.pdbx_seq_one_letter_code
_entity_poly.pdbx_strand_id
1 'polypeptide(L)'
;MLSQRAGCATITSVHVLLVAAAGSDPHALAGAWRDAAPRCAVEPFALPPRPSEGGAEPAGPPAGRPAPGVFVPTTALGLSSVTPPPPPPEVARLRAAAAAADLVVVHVAVLDADELHEGAVARAAEAAAPHAVPVVVLAGRDLSTRREWSAAGVSGVHEVGDEPLAALPRVARTWAPAWA
;
A
#
# COMPACT_ATOMS: atom_id res chain seq x y z
N MET A 1 35.35 38.94 13.43
CA MET A 1 35.44 37.77 12.53
C MET A 1 34.37 36.77 12.95
N LEU A 2 33.21 36.80 12.29
CA LEU A 2 32.09 35.90 12.54
C LEU A 2 32.34 34.59 11.79
N SER A 3 32.55 33.51 12.56
CA SER A 3 32.71 32.15 12.05
C SER A 3 31.34 31.64 11.56
N GLN A 4 31.19 31.51 10.24
CA GLN A 4 30.03 30.86 9.63
C GLN A 4 30.12 29.35 9.89
N ARG A 5 29.20 28.84 10.70
CA ARG A 5 28.89 27.41 10.77
C ARG A 5 28.18 27.00 9.48
N ALA A 6 28.92 26.41 8.56
CA ALA A 6 28.33 25.65 7.44
C ALA A 6 27.80 24.31 7.98
N GLY A 7 26.65 24.36 8.65
CA GLY A 7 25.81 23.19 8.83
C GLY A 7 25.10 22.96 7.49
N CYS A 8 25.71 22.18 6.60
CA CYS A 8 25.04 21.68 5.42
C CYS A 8 23.88 20.80 5.91
N ALA A 9 22.67 21.34 5.89
CA ALA A 9 21.47 20.56 6.13
C ALA A 9 21.45 19.48 5.05
N THR A 10 21.62 18.22 5.46
CA THR A 10 21.32 17.08 4.62
C THR A 10 19.88 17.27 4.17
N ILE A 11 19.67 17.53 2.87
CA ILE A 11 18.33 17.59 2.30
C ILE A 11 17.71 16.22 2.58
N THR A 12 16.69 16.20 3.44
CA THR A 12 15.98 14.97 3.78
C THR A 12 15.21 14.54 2.54
N SER A 13 15.75 13.57 1.80
CA SER A 13 15.09 13.00 0.64
C SER A 13 13.79 12.32 1.09
N VAL A 14 12.66 12.70 0.50
CA VAL A 14 11.37 12.01 0.71
C VAL A 14 11.52 10.52 0.35
N HIS A 15 11.24 9.64 1.29
CA HIS A 15 11.23 8.20 1.09
C HIS A 15 9.85 7.73 0.65
N VAL A 16 9.77 7.19 -0.57
CA VAL A 16 8.54 6.70 -1.19
C VAL A 16 8.57 5.18 -1.25
N LEU A 17 7.62 4.54 -0.56
CA LEU A 17 7.36 3.11 -0.72
C LEU A 17 6.38 2.92 -1.87
N LEU A 18 6.83 2.33 -2.97
CA LEU A 18 5.99 2.06 -4.15
C LEU A 18 5.54 0.60 -4.15
N VAL A 19 4.28 0.40 -3.79
CA VAL A 19 3.63 -0.91 -3.69
C VAL A 19 2.92 -1.24 -5.00
N ALA A 20 3.29 -2.34 -5.63
CA ALA A 20 2.62 -2.86 -6.82
C ALA A 20 1.76 -4.08 -6.46
N ALA A 21 0.50 -4.09 -6.90
CA ALA A 21 -0.33 -5.28 -6.87
C ALA A 21 0.19 -6.34 -7.85
N ALA A 22 -0.29 -7.59 -7.70
CA ALA A 22 0.14 -8.71 -8.54
C ALA A 22 -0.01 -8.40 -10.04
N GLY A 23 1.02 -8.73 -10.82
CA GLY A 23 1.05 -8.51 -12.27
C GLY A 23 1.58 -7.14 -12.73
N SER A 24 1.81 -6.19 -11.82
CA SER A 24 2.52 -4.94 -12.12
C SER A 24 4.02 -5.07 -11.81
N ASP A 25 4.88 -4.42 -12.60
CA ASP A 25 6.32 -4.34 -12.32
C ASP A 25 6.63 -3.16 -11.37
N PRO A 26 6.90 -3.39 -10.08
CA PRO A 26 7.20 -2.32 -9.13
C PRO A 26 8.51 -1.60 -9.48
N HIS A 27 9.48 -2.27 -10.12
CA HIS A 27 10.76 -1.65 -10.45
C HIS A 27 10.63 -0.65 -11.59
N ALA A 28 9.82 -0.95 -12.62
CA ALA A 28 9.52 -0.02 -13.69
C ALA A 28 8.80 1.23 -13.18
N LEU A 29 7.77 1.05 -12.34
CA LEU A 29 7.05 2.16 -11.71
C LEU A 29 7.98 2.99 -10.82
N ALA A 30 8.84 2.35 -10.02
CA ALA A 30 9.82 3.05 -9.19
C ALA A 30 10.88 3.79 -10.01
N GLY A 31 11.28 3.24 -11.16
CA GLY A 31 12.16 3.92 -12.12
C GLY A 31 11.55 5.21 -12.64
N ALA A 32 10.32 5.13 -13.18
CA ALA A 32 9.60 6.28 -13.68
C ALA A 32 9.33 7.34 -12.59
N TRP A 33 9.06 6.92 -11.34
CA TRP A 33 8.93 7.85 -10.22
C TRP A 33 10.27 8.57 -9.93
N ARG A 34 11.38 7.85 -9.88
CA ARG A 34 12.72 8.42 -9.64
C ARG A 34 13.12 9.41 -10.74
N ASP A 35 12.83 9.09 -11.99
CA ASP A 35 13.11 9.99 -13.12
C ASP A 35 12.33 11.30 -13.02
N ALA A 36 11.10 11.26 -12.49
CA ALA A 36 10.27 12.42 -12.29
C ALA A 36 10.57 13.22 -11.02
N ALA A 37 11.07 12.55 -9.97
CA ALA A 37 11.36 13.12 -8.66
C ALA A 37 12.75 12.64 -8.17
N PRO A 38 13.85 13.19 -8.72
CA PRO A 38 15.21 12.68 -8.52
C PRO A 38 15.76 12.88 -7.10
N ARG A 39 15.06 13.66 -6.27
CA ARG A 39 15.42 13.88 -4.86
C ARG A 39 14.75 12.86 -3.92
N CYS A 40 13.95 11.94 -4.44
CA CYS A 40 13.28 10.93 -3.65
C CYS A 40 14.08 9.64 -3.61
N ALA A 41 14.12 9.00 -2.44
CA ALA A 41 14.44 7.60 -2.34
C ALA A 41 13.15 6.82 -2.66
N VAL A 42 13.17 5.90 -3.61
CA VAL A 42 12.00 5.10 -3.98
C VAL A 42 12.29 3.62 -3.76
N GLU A 43 11.59 3.02 -2.80
CA GLU A 43 11.66 1.60 -2.48
C GLU A 43 10.52 0.85 -3.21
N PRO A 44 10.81 0.00 -4.20
CA PRO A 44 9.81 -0.85 -4.83
C PRO A 44 9.42 -2.00 -3.89
N PHE A 45 8.13 -2.27 -3.77
CA PHE A 45 7.57 -3.36 -2.96
C PHE A 45 6.52 -4.13 -3.76
N ALA A 46 6.72 -5.45 -3.90
CA ALA A 46 5.76 -6.33 -4.54
C ALA A 46 4.88 -6.99 -3.48
N LEU A 47 3.56 -6.83 -3.61
CA LEU A 47 2.63 -7.67 -2.88
C LEU A 47 2.47 -9.01 -3.62
N PRO A 48 2.49 -10.16 -2.91
CA PRO A 48 2.10 -11.42 -3.50
C PRO A 48 0.62 -11.40 -3.87
N PRO A 49 0.23 -12.25 -4.83
CA PRO A 49 -1.15 -12.40 -5.23
C PRO A 49 -2.03 -12.77 -4.04
N ARG A 50 -3.30 -12.36 -4.09
CA ARG A 50 -4.24 -12.75 -3.05
C ARG A 50 -4.33 -14.28 -3.01
N PRO A 51 -4.54 -14.90 -1.83
CA PRO A 51 -4.74 -16.36 -1.74
C PRO A 51 -5.84 -16.88 -2.66
N SER A 52 -6.80 -16.03 -3.03
CA SER A 52 -7.93 -16.35 -3.93
C SER A 52 -7.62 -16.21 -5.43
N GLU A 53 -6.47 -15.65 -5.82
CA GLU A 53 -6.12 -15.37 -7.23
C GLU A 53 -5.23 -16.46 -7.86
N GLY A 54 -4.71 -17.38 -7.05
CA GLY A 54 -3.78 -18.43 -7.47
C GLY A 54 -4.35 -19.83 -7.32
N GLY A 55 -5.26 -20.24 -8.20
CA GLY A 55 -5.59 -21.65 -8.39
C GLY A 55 -7.07 -21.95 -8.63
N ALA A 56 -7.36 -22.53 -9.78
CA ALA A 56 -8.45 -23.48 -9.90
C ALA A 56 -8.16 -24.65 -8.95
N GLU A 57 -8.59 -24.55 -7.69
CA GLU A 57 -8.80 -25.73 -6.88
C GLU A 57 -9.78 -26.65 -7.64
N PRO A 58 -9.54 -27.98 -7.68
CA PRO A 58 -10.55 -28.90 -8.19
C PRO A 58 -11.80 -28.67 -7.33
N ALA A 59 -12.91 -28.32 -7.99
CA ALA A 59 -14.17 -27.91 -7.37
C ALA A 59 -14.44 -28.66 -6.06
N GLY A 60 -14.05 -28.04 -4.95
CA GLY A 60 -14.53 -28.42 -3.64
C GLY A 60 -16.06 -28.25 -3.64
N PRO A 61 -16.79 -29.04 -2.83
CA PRO A 61 -18.24 -28.93 -2.76
C PRO A 61 -18.65 -27.48 -2.48
N PRO A 62 -19.80 -27.03 -3.00
CA PRO A 62 -20.19 -25.62 -3.02
C PRO A 62 -20.00 -24.96 -1.66
N ALA A 63 -19.37 -23.78 -1.68
CA ALA A 63 -19.20 -22.89 -0.53
C ALA A 63 -20.56 -22.56 0.08
N GLY A 64 -20.98 -23.37 1.03
CA GLY A 64 -22.29 -23.25 1.67
C GLY A 64 -22.42 -24.04 2.96
N ARG A 65 -21.35 -24.70 3.42
CA ARG A 65 -21.34 -25.30 4.74
C ARG A 65 -19.98 -25.08 5.39
N PRO A 66 -19.87 -24.25 6.44
CA PRO A 66 -18.68 -24.30 7.29
C PRO A 66 -18.52 -25.76 7.73
N ALA A 67 -17.29 -26.26 7.73
CA ALA A 67 -16.97 -27.57 8.29
C ALA A 67 -17.67 -27.69 9.67
N PRO A 68 -18.17 -28.86 10.07
CA PRO A 68 -18.77 -29.04 11.39
C PRO A 68 -17.70 -28.75 12.45
N GLY A 69 -17.63 -27.50 12.86
CA GLY A 69 -16.73 -26.95 13.86
C GLY A 69 -17.58 -26.49 15.02
N VAL A 70 -17.13 -26.78 16.22
CA VAL A 70 -17.74 -26.23 17.42
C VAL A 70 -17.20 -24.81 17.58
N PHE A 71 -18.07 -23.81 17.43
CA PHE A 71 -17.75 -22.46 17.87
C PHE A 71 -17.75 -22.46 19.40
N VAL A 72 -16.57 -22.29 20.00
CA VAL A 72 -16.43 -22.11 21.45
C VAL A 72 -16.18 -20.63 21.68
N PRO A 73 -17.12 -19.89 22.30
CA PRO A 73 -16.87 -18.53 22.71
C PRO A 73 -15.71 -18.55 23.70
N THR A 74 -14.63 -17.83 23.41
CA THR A 74 -13.47 -17.75 24.32
C THR A 74 -13.86 -17.19 25.69
N THR A 75 -14.89 -16.34 25.74
CA THR A 75 -15.52 -15.86 26.97
C THR A 75 -16.16 -16.98 27.79
N ALA A 76 -16.71 -18.02 27.15
CA ALA A 76 -17.26 -19.19 27.84
C ALA A 76 -16.15 -20.06 28.47
N LEU A 77 -14.90 -19.90 28.02
CA LEU A 77 -13.71 -20.53 28.60
C LEU A 77 -13.03 -19.63 29.66
N GLY A 78 -13.63 -18.48 30.01
CA GLY A 78 -13.05 -17.52 30.95
C GLY A 78 -11.85 -16.74 30.39
N LEU A 79 -11.61 -16.81 29.07
CA LEU A 79 -10.54 -16.05 28.43
C LEU A 79 -11.05 -14.65 28.08
N SER A 80 -10.36 -13.63 28.58
CA SER A 80 -10.68 -12.21 28.33
C SER A 80 -9.93 -11.61 27.14
N SER A 81 -8.88 -12.28 26.66
CA SER A 81 -8.16 -11.92 25.45
C SER A 81 -7.45 -13.15 24.87
N VAL A 82 -7.22 -13.13 23.57
CA VAL A 82 -6.36 -14.09 22.87
C VAL A 82 -5.21 -13.29 22.30
N THR A 83 -3.98 -13.72 22.55
CA THR A 83 -2.82 -13.17 21.84
C THR A 83 -2.99 -13.53 20.37
N PRO A 84 -3.14 -12.54 19.47
CA PRO A 84 -3.25 -12.86 18.05
C PRO A 84 -1.96 -13.55 17.58
N PRO A 85 -2.04 -14.51 16.65
CA PRO A 85 -0.85 -15.08 16.05
C PRO A 85 0.02 -13.97 15.43
N PRO A 86 1.35 -14.16 15.36
CA PRO A 86 2.20 -13.19 14.69
C PRO A 86 1.72 -13.00 13.24
N PRO A 87 1.77 -11.77 12.72
CA PRO A 87 1.35 -11.52 11.35
C PRO A 87 2.22 -12.32 10.37
N PRO A 88 1.69 -12.67 9.19
CA PRO A 88 2.50 -13.25 8.13
C PRO A 88 3.75 -12.40 7.85
N PRO A 89 4.89 -13.00 7.49
CA PRO A 89 6.17 -12.29 7.34
C PRO A 89 6.11 -11.16 6.31
N GLU A 90 5.29 -11.31 5.28
CA GLU A 90 5.03 -10.29 4.28
C GLU A 90 4.30 -9.06 4.86
N VAL A 91 3.25 -9.28 5.66
CA VAL A 91 2.54 -8.20 6.36
C VAL A 91 3.49 -7.47 7.31
N ALA A 92 4.35 -8.22 8.01
CA ALA A 92 5.37 -7.63 8.86
C ALA A 92 6.38 -6.78 8.06
N ARG A 93 6.82 -7.25 6.88
CA ARG A 93 7.71 -6.49 5.98
C ARG A 93 7.03 -5.23 5.43
N LEU A 94 5.78 -5.32 5.00
CA LEU A 94 5.02 -4.15 4.52
C LEU A 94 4.88 -3.10 5.63
N ARG A 95 4.53 -3.52 6.85
CA ARG A 95 4.44 -2.62 8.01
C ARG A 95 5.78 -1.96 8.33
N ALA A 96 6.88 -2.72 8.33
CA ALA A 96 8.21 -2.16 8.56
C ALA A 96 8.63 -1.16 7.47
N ALA A 97 8.35 -1.47 6.20
CA ALA A 97 8.65 -0.58 5.09
C ALA A 97 7.79 0.70 5.15
N ALA A 98 6.48 0.57 5.41
CA ALA A 98 5.57 1.70 5.55
C ALA A 98 5.97 2.61 6.72
N ALA A 99 6.42 2.04 7.84
CA ALA A 99 6.92 2.79 8.99
C ALA A 99 8.17 3.64 8.69
N ALA A 100 8.95 3.24 7.69
CA ALA A 100 10.15 3.95 7.26
C ALA A 100 9.90 4.93 6.10
N ALA A 101 8.69 4.97 5.54
CA ALA A 101 8.33 5.79 4.40
C ALA A 101 7.72 7.13 4.82
N ASP A 102 7.94 8.15 4.01
CA ASP A 102 7.25 9.45 4.12
C ASP A 102 5.96 9.46 3.26
N LEU A 103 5.86 8.55 2.29
CA LEU A 103 4.74 8.40 1.36
C LEU A 103 4.62 6.94 0.93
N VAL A 104 3.40 6.40 0.93
CA VAL A 104 3.09 5.10 0.31
C VAL A 104 2.31 5.33 -0.97
N VAL A 105 2.78 4.77 -2.08
CA VAL A 105 2.12 4.82 -3.39
C VAL A 105 1.72 3.41 -3.78
N VAL A 106 0.44 3.19 -4.07
CA VAL A 106 -0.09 1.87 -4.43
C VAL A 106 -0.57 1.89 -5.87
N HIS A 107 -0.09 0.97 -6.71
CA HIS A 107 -0.58 0.80 -8.07
C HIS A 107 -1.54 -0.40 -8.17
N VAL A 108 -2.73 -0.16 -8.71
CA VAL A 108 -3.77 -1.17 -9.00
C VAL A 108 -4.36 -0.93 -10.38
N ALA A 109 -4.75 -2.01 -11.08
CA ALA A 109 -5.39 -1.90 -12.39
C ALA A 109 -6.80 -1.27 -12.28
N VAL A 110 -7.57 -1.68 -11.27
CA VAL A 110 -8.91 -1.17 -10.99
C VAL A 110 -8.99 -0.88 -9.50
N LEU A 111 -9.44 0.32 -9.13
CA LEU A 111 -9.79 0.66 -7.76
C LEU A 111 -11.29 0.47 -7.56
N ASP A 112 -11.67 -0.59 -6.86
CA ASP A 112 -13.05 -0.92 -6.52
C ASP A 112 -13.21 -1.19 -5.02
N ALA A 113 -14.40 -1.64 -4.62
CA ALA A 113 -14.67 -1.99 -3.24
C ALA A 113 -13.75 -3.11 -2.73
N ASP A 114 -13.40 -4.10 -3.56
CA ASP A 114 -12.57 -5.22 -3.14
C ASP A 114 -11.13 -4.78 -2.88
N GLU A 115 -10.58 -3.86 -3.70
CA GLU A 115 -9.28 -3.24 -3.44
C GLU A 115 -9.26 -2.39 -2.16
N LEU A 116 -10.35 -1.68 -1.88
CA LEU A 116 -10.46 -0.80 -0.70
C LEU A 116 -10.65 -1.56 0.62
N HIS A 117 -11.20 -2.78 0.61
CA HIS A 117 -11.48 -3.54 1.84
C HIS A 117 -10.49 -4.67 2.11
N GLU A 118 -10.07 -5.41 1.08
CA GLU A 118 -9.26 -6.64 1.26
C GLU A 118 -8.00 -6.68 0.39
N GLY A 119 -7.85 -5.71 -0.51
CA GLY A 119 -6.80 -5.68 -1.52
C GLY A 119 -5.49 -5.03 -1.12
N ALA A 120 -4.70 -4.72 -2.14
CA ALA A 120 -3.41 -4.07 -2.01
C ALA A 120 -3.54 -2.69 -1.37
N VAL A 121 -4.59 -1.94 -1.73
CA VAL A 121 -4.87 -0.62 -1.15
C VAL A 121 -5.21 -0.74 0.34
N ALA A 122 -6.12 -1.65 0.69
CA ALA A 122 -6.50 -1.90 2.09
C ALA A 122 -5.28 -2.29 2.95
N ARG A 123 -4.45 -3.21 2.47
CA ARG A 123 -3.23 -3.67 3.18
C ARG A 123 -2.21 -2.55 3.36
N ALA A 124 -1.99 -1.74 2.34
CA ALA A 124 -1.06 -0.61 2.41
C ALA A 124 -1.58 0.48 3.38
N ALA A 125 -2.87 0.79 3.34
CA ALA A 125 -3.51 1.71 4.27
C ALA A 125 -3.42 1.23 5.72
N GLU A 126 -3.71 -0.05 5.97
CA GLU A 126 -3.57 -0.65 7.30
C GLU A 126 -2.12 -0.59 7.82
N ALA A 127 -1.14 -0.83 6.93
CA ALA A 127 0.28 -0.77 7.29
C ALA A 127 0.78 0.66 7.57
N ALA A 128 0.26 1.65 6.84
CA ALA A 128 0.66 3.06 6.96
C ALA A 128 -0.03 3.80 8.11
N ALA A 129 -1.27 3.40 8.46
CA ALA A 129 -2.11 4.11 9.42
C ALA A 129 -1.47 4.35 10.81
N PRO A 130 -0.76 3.38 11.44
CA PRO A 130 -0.11 3.59 12.74
C PRO A 130 0.96 4.69 12.74
N HIS A 131 1.47 5.03 11.56
CA HIS A 131 2.55 5.99 11.35
C HIS A 131 2.08 7.31 10.73
N ALA A 132 0.77 7.44 10.48
CA ALA A 132 0.17 8.59 9.79
C ALA A 132 0.83 8.88 8.42
N VAL A 133 1.34 7.85 7.75
CA VAL A 133 1.98 7.98 6.44
C VAL A 133 0.89 8.10 5.38
N PRO A 134 0.90 9.14 4.51
CA PRO A 134 -0.11 9.29 3.48
C PRO A 134 -0.05 8.16 2.45
N VAL A 135 -1.22 7.67 2.05
CA VAL A 135 -1.38 6.63 1.02
C VAL A 135 -2.00 7.22 -0.23
N VAL A 136 -1.33 7.06 -1.37
CA VAL A 136 -1.78 7.54 -2.68
C VAL A 136 -1.97 6.36 -3.63
N VAL A 137 -3.11 6.31 -4.30
CA VAL A 137 -3.42 5.23 -5.25
C VAL A 137 -3.24 5.72 -6.68
N LEU A 138 -2.53 4.93 -7.47
CA LEU A 138 -2.44 5.00 -8.92
C LEU A 138 -3.37 3.91 -9.48
N ALA A 139 -4.55 4.30 -9.94
CA ALA A 139 -5.56 3.36 -10.44
C ALA A 139 -5.57 3.38 -11.97
N GLY A 140 -5.51 2.22 -12.64
CA GLY A 140 -5.78 2.18 -14.08
C GLY A 140 -7.20 2.69 -14.40
N ARG A 141 -8.18 2.33 -13.55
CA ARG A 141 -9.55 2.86 -13.53
C ARG A 141 -10.05 3.03 -12.09
N ASP A 142 -10.67 4.16 -11.77
CA ASP A 142 -11.33 4.37 -10.47
C ASP A 142 -12.84 4.09 -10.57
N LEU A 143 -13.33 3.10 -9.82
CA LEU A 143 -14.74 2.78 -9.66
C LEU A 143 -15.28 3.20 -8.29
N SER A 144 -14.45 3.84 -7.48
CA SER A 144 -14.79 4.29 -6.13
C SER A 144 -15.25 5.74 -6.09
N THR A 145 -15.86 6.11 -4.98
CA THR A 145 -16.20 7.49 -4.65
C THR A 145 -15.20 8.09 -3.67
N ARG A 146 -15.13 9.42 -3.64
CA ARG A 146 -14.33 10.15 -2.65
C ARG A 146 -14.59 9.74 -1.20
N ARG A 147 -15.84 9.43 -0.89
CA ARG A 147 -16.21 9.01 0.46
C ARG A 147 -15.62 7.64 0.80
N GLU A 148 -15.62 6.72 -0.14
CA GLU A 148 -15.12 5.35 0.07
C GLU A 148 -13.60 5.34 0.27
N TRP A 149 -12.83 5.96 -0.63
CA TRP A 149 -11.38 5.97 -0.46
C TRP A 149 -10.93 6.81 0.74
N SER A 150 -11.65 7.89 1.09
CA SER A 150 -11.35 8.66 2.30
C SER A 150 -11.64 7.86 3.57
N ALA A 151 -12.66 7.00 3.57
CA ALA A 151 -12.97 6.12 4.71
C ALA A 151 -11.94 4.99 4.85
N ALA A 152 -11.33 4.56 3.75
CA ALA A 152 -10.24 3.59 3.73
C ALA A 152 -8.87 4.20 4.13
N GLY A 153 -8.80 5.50 4.45
CA GLY A 153 -7.54 6.16 4.84
C GLY A 153 -6.65 6.56 3.66
N VAL A 154 -7.16 6.56 2.43
CA VAL A 154 -6.44 7.01 1.24
C VAL A 154 -6.40 8.54 1.21
N SER A 155 -5.22 9.10 0.96
CA SER A 155 -4.98 10.55 0.88
C SER A 155 -5.27 11.12 -0.52
N GLY A 156 -5.15 10.31 -1.56
CA GLY A 156 -5.56 10.70 -2.91
C GLY A 156 -5.52 9.55 -3.91
N VAL A 157 -6.32 9.68 -4.96
CA VAL A 157 -6.41 8.72 -6.07
C VAL A 157 -6.12 9.44 -7.37
N HIS A 158 -5.31 8.82 -8.24
CA HIS A 158 -4.97 9.31 -9.57
C HIS A 158 -5.27 8.21 -10.58
N GLU A 159 -6.22 8.47 -11.47
CA GLU A 159 -6.48 7.58 -12.59
C GLU A 159 -5.37 7.73 -13.64
N VAL A 160 -4.65 6.65 -13.92
CA VAL A 160 -3.46 6.63 -14.78
C VAL A 160 -3.66 5.86 -16.10
N GLY A 161 -4.82 5.21 -16.27
CA GLY A 161 -5.16 4.47 -17.49
C GLY A 161 -4.27 3.23 -17.73
N ASP A 162 -4.24 2.78 -18.98
CA ASP A 162 -3.46 1.59 -19.40
C ASP A 162 -1.96 1.88 -19.57
N GLU A 163 -1.56 3.16 -19.54
CA GLU A 163 -0.17 3.62 -19.69
C GLU A 163 0.33 4.33 -18.42
N PRO A 164 0.47 3.61 -17.28
CA PRO A 164 0.76 4.23 -15.99
C PRO A 164 2.08 5.02 -15.97
N LEU A 165 3.09 4.57 -16.73
CA LEU A 165 4.40 5.22 -16.80
C LEU A 165 4.32 6.65 -17.37
N ALA A 166 3.38 6.94 -18.26
CA ALA A 166 3.22 8.27 -18.85
C ALA A 166 2.57 9.27 -17.88
N ALA A 167 1.70 8.80 -16.98
CA ALA A 167 1.00 9.63 -16.01
C ALA A 167 1.83 9.92 -14.74
N LEU A 168 2.73 9.00 -14.39
CA LEU A 168 3.57 9.06 -13.17
C LEU A 168 4.27 10.40 -12.93
N PRO A 169 4.88 11.08 -13.94
CA PRO A 169 5.61 12.32 -13.67
C PRO A 169 4.76 13.44 -13.10
N ARG A 170 3.46 13.50 -13.45
CA ARG A 170 2.55 14.50 -12.88
C ARG A 170 2.24 14.19 -11.42
N VAL A 171 1.99 12.93 -11.10
CA VAL A 171 1.66 12.49 -9.73
C VAL A 171 2.88 12.65 -8.83
N ALA A 172 4.07 12.21 -9.27
CA ALA A 172 5.30 12.35 -8.53
C ALA A 172 5.59 13.81 -8.15
N ARG A 173 5.44 14.77 -9.07
CA ARG A 173 5.61 16.20 -8.78
C ARG A 173 4.60 16.77 -7.79
N THR A 174 3.43 16.14 -7.66
CA THR A 174 2.38 16.58 -6.72
C THR A 174 2.71 16.14 -5.30
N TRP A 175 3.16 14.90 -5.14
CA TRP A 175 3.36 14.28 -3.83
C TRP A 175 4.80 14.31 -3.33
N ALA A 176 5.75 14.55 -4.23
CA ALA A 176 7.16 14.63 -3.92
C ALA A 176 7.78 15.81 -4.69
N PRO A 177 7.41 17.05 -4.32
CA PRO A 177 7.84 18.22 -5.06
C PRO A 177 9.35 18.44 -4.90
N ALA A 178 9.99 18.98 -5.95
CA ALA A 178 11.45 19.14 -5.99
C ALA A 178 12.03 20.08 -4.91
N TRP A 179 11.19 20.84 -4.20
CA TRP A 179 11.57 21.70 -3.08
C TRP A 179 11.47 21.02 -1.72
N ALA A 180 10.87 19.82 -1.65
CA ALA A 180 10.90 18.98 -0.45
C ALA A 180 12.32 18.48 -0.19
#